data_AF-A0A519ICV3-F1
#
_entry.id   AF-A0A519ICV3-F1
#
_cell.length_a   1.000
_cell.length_b   1.000
_cell.length_c   1.000
_cell.angle_alpha   90.00
_cell.angle_beta   90.00
_cell.angle_gamma   90.00
#
_symmetry.space_group_name_H-M   'P 1'
#
loop_
_entity.id
_entity.type
_entity.pdbx_description
1 polymer ?
#
loop_
_entity_poly.entity_id
_entity_poly.type
_entity_poly.pdbx_seq_one_letter_code
_entity_poly.pdbx_strand_id
1 'polypeptide(L)' 'MMQRTLGIAAVAFALASLAACGEKPQTGEGIRSDAASYAGTGSNFTQPGWKAGDKASWEAQLKARQQYGQNEYTRTTAK' A
#
# COMPACT_ATOMS: atom_id res chain seq x y z
N MET A 1 -2.40 17.91 -51.78
CA MET A 1 -1.51 18.32 -50.65
C MET A 1 -2.18 18.09 -49.29
N MET A 2 -3.45 18.47 -49.09
CA MET A 2 -4.20 18.26 -47.83
C MET A 2 -4.30 16.80 -47.35
N GLN A 3 -4.48 15.82 -48.24
CA GLN A 3 -4.55 14.40 -47.82
C GLN A 3 -3.22 13.88 -47.24
N ARG A 4 -2.09 14.40 -47.73
CA ARG A 4 -0.75 14.04 -47.21
C ARG A 4 -0.49 14.68 -45.86
N THR A 5 -0.97 15.91 -45.63
CA THR A 5 -0.86 16.57 -44.33
C THR A 5 -1.75 15.93 -43.27
N LEU A 6 -2.96 15.46 -43.62
CA LEU A 6 -3.82 14.71 -42.70
C LEU A 6 -3.19 13.37 -42.27
N GLY A 7 -2.57 12.64 -43.22
CA GLY A 7 -1.90 11.38 -42.89
C GLY A 7 -0.73 11.55 -41.93
N ILE A 8 0.10 12.59 -42.14
CA ILE A 8 1.23 12.88 -41.26
C ILE A 8 0.75 13.29 -39.85
N ALA A 9 -0.30 14.11 -39.75
CA ALA A 9 -0.88 14.51 -38.47
C ALA A 9 -1.43 13.31 -37.68
N ALA A 10 -2.09 12.36 -38.36
CA ALA A 10 -2.63 11.16 -37.71
C ALA A 10 -1.51 10.26 -37.15
N VAL A 11 -0.41 10.08 -37.89
CA VAL A 11 0.75 9.31 -37.42
C VAL A 11 1.42 9.98 -36.23
N ALA A 12 1.61 11.29 -36.27
CA ALA A 12 2.18 12.04 -35.15
C ALA A 12 1.33 11.93 -33.88
N PHE A 13 0.01 12.00 -34.02
CA PHE A 13 -0.92 11.85 -32.89
C PHE A 13 -0.88 10.44 -32.28
N ALA A 14 -0.85 9.40 -33.12
CA ALA A 14 -0.75 8.01 -32.64
C ALA A 14 0.55 7.76 -31.85
N LEU A 15 1.69 8.28 -32.33
CA LEU A 15 2.97 8.17 -31.63
C LEU A 15 2.95 8.92 -30.29
N ALA A 16 2.34 10.10 -30.22
CA ALA A 16 2.21 10.86 -28.98
C ALA A 16 1.33 10.14 -27.94
N SER A 17 0.24 9.48 -28.36
CA SER A 17 -0.61 8.70 -27.44
C SER A 17 0.10 7.47 -26.85
N LEU A 18 1.02 6.84 -27.59
CA LEU A 18 1.81 5.72 -27.09
C LEU A 18 2.82 6.14 -26.02
N ALA A 19 3.40 7.34 -26.17
CA ALA A 19 4.31 7.91 -25.18
C ALA A 19 3.61 8.23 -23.84
N ALA A 20 2.29 8.45 -23.83
CA ALA A 20 1.51 8.67 -22.61
C ALA A 20 1.34 7.41 -21.75
N CYS A 21 1.54 6.21 -22.32
CA CYS A 21 1.47 4.94 -21.59
C CYS A 21 2.86 4.48 -21.08
N GLY A 22 3.93 5.19 -21.44
CA GLY A 22 5.30 4.92 -21.00
C GLY A 22 5.68 5.75 -19.77
N GLU A 23 4.88 5.68 -18.70
CA GLU A 23 5.31 6.28 -17.45
C GLU A 23 6.66 5.68 -17.02
N LYS A 24 7.51 6.47 -16.36
CA LYS A 24 8.73 5.95 -15.73
C LYS A 24 8.29 4.76 -14.87
N PRO A 25 8.93 3.58 -15.00
CA PRO A 25 8.61 2.46 -14.14
C PRO A 25 8.52 2.97 -12.70
N GLN A 26 7.38 2.75 -12.04
CA GLN A 26 7.29 2.86 -10.59
C GLN A 26 8.09 1.70 -9.98
N THR A 27 9.39 1.63 -10.31
CA THR A 27 10.38 0.97 -9.49
C THR A 27 10.37 1.78 -8.21
N GLY A 28 9.54 1.36 -7.25
CA GLY A 28 9.32 2.08 -6.00
C GLY A 28 10.64 2.65 -5.51
N GLU A 29 10.74 3.98 -5.52
CA GLU A 29 11.97 4.65 -5.11
C GLU A 29 12.32 4.21 -3.70
N GLY A 30 13.32 3.35 -3.61
CA GLY A 30 13.85 2.79 -2.38
C GLY A 30 12.91 1.78 -1.73
N ILE A 31 13.46 0.63 -1.36
CA ILE A 31 13.04 0.03 -0.09
C ILE A 31 13.37 1.09 0.96
N ARG A 32 12.44 2.00 1.28
CA ARG A 32 12.46 2.62 2.59
C ARG A 32 12.31 1.45 3.54
N SER A 33 13.31 1.23 4.38
CA SER A 33 13.08 0.42 5.56
C SER A 33 11.97 1.13 6.32
N ASP A 34 10.75 0.61 6.21
CA ASP A 34 9.63 1.16 6.96
C ASP A 34 10.03 1.21 8.43
N ALA A 35 9.61 2.28 9.10
CA ALA A 35 9.77 2.35 10.54
C ALA A 35 9.15 1.08 11.15
N ALA A 36 9.80 0.54 12.18
CA ALA A 36 9.28 -0.65 12.84
C ALA A 36 7.82 -0.40 13.26
N SER A 37 6.92 -1.34 13.00
CA SER A 37 5.48 -1.17 13.23
C SER A 37 5.14 -0.83 14.69
N TYR A 38 5.96 -1.29 15.63
CA TYR A 38 5.83 -0.98 17.05
C TYR A 38 6.37 0.40 17.44
N ALA A 39 7.09 1.11 16.57
CA ALA A 39 7.62 2.45 16.83
C ALA A 39 6.50 3.50 16.97
N GLY A 40 5.29 3.20 16.51
CA GLY A 40 4.13 4.08 16.61
C GLY A 40 4.00 5.04 15.44
N THR A 41 2.80 5.62 15.33
CA THR A 41 2.37 6.46 14.21
C THR A 41 2.62 7.96 14.44
N GLY A 42 3.03 8.35 15.65
CA GLY A 42 3.09 9.75 16.08
C GLY A 42 1.71 10.40 16.26
N SER A 43 0.61 9.64 16.11
CA SER A 43 -0.75 10.12 16.28
C SER A 43 -1.34 9.71 17.64
N ASN A 44 -2.38 10.40 18.08
CA ASN A 44 -3.15 10.02 19.28
C ASN A 44 -4.15 8.89 19.03
N PHE A 45 -4.26 8.39 17.80
CA PHE A 45 -5.22 7.35 17.40
C PHE A 45 -4.59 5.97 17.51
N THR A 46 -4.18 5.59 18.72
CA THR A 46 -3.59 4.29 19.02
C THR A 46 -4.50 3.47 19.93
N GLN A 47 -4.28 2.15 20.00
CA GLN A 47 -5.02 1.31 20.96
C GLN A 47 -4.80 1.82 22.39
N PRO A 48 -5.88 1.98 23.19
CA PRO A 48 -5.76 2.43 24.57
C PRO A 48 -4.81 1.54 25.38
N GLY A 49 -3.96 2.17 26.20
CA GLY A 49 -3.01 1.47 27.06
C GLY A 49 -1.74 0.95 26.38
N TRP A 50 -1.67 0.95 25.04
CA TRP A 50 -0.43 0.66 24.33
C TRP A 50 0.45 1.91 24.21
N LYS A 51 1.77 1.71 24.20
CA LYS A 51 2.78 2.78 24.10
C LYS A 51 3.67 2.57 22.89
N ALA A 52 3.94 3.65 22.15
CA ALA A 52 4.91 3.65 21.06
C ALA A 52 6.29 3.17 21.53
N GLY A 53 6.92 2.29 20.76
CA GLY A 53 8.19 1.63 21.08
C GLY A 53 8.06 0.31 21.85
N ASP A 54 6.91 0.02 22.45
CA ASP A 54 6.70 -1.23 23.19
C ASP A 54 6.39 -2.40 22.25
N LYS A 55 7.46 -3.05 21.78
CA LYS A 55 7.40 -4.21 20.89
C LYS A 55 6.66 -5.40 21.53
N ALA A 56 6.93 -5.71 22.79
CA ALA A 56 6.35 -6.89 23.44
C ALA A 56 4.83 -6.75 23.59
N SER A 57 4.36 -5.58 24.04
CA SER A 57 2.94 -5.28 24.13
C SER A 57 2.27 -5.25 22.74
N TRP A 58 2.96 -4.71 21.72
CA TRP A 58 2.48 -4.71 20.34
C TRP A 58 2.26 -6.14 19.81
N GLU A 59 3.25 -7.02 19.98
CA GLU A 59 3.17 -8.42 19.54
C GLU A 59 2.08 -9.19 20.31
N ALA A 60 1.95 -8.94 21.62
CA ALA A 60 0.92 -9.55 22.45
C ALA A 60 -0.50 -9.16 21.99
N GLN A 61 -0.74 -7.89 21.69
CA GLN A 61 -2.02 -7.44 21.15
C GLN A 61 -2.33 -8.07 19.78
N LEU A 62 -1.32 -8.17 18.92
CA LEU A 62 -1.49 -8.78 17.60
C LEU A 62 -1.86 -10.27 17.72
N LYS A 63 -1.17 -11.00 18.59
CA LYS A 63 -1.47 -12.40 18.89
C LYS A 63 -2.88 -12.57 19.46
N ALA A 64 -3.27 -11.75 20.44
CA ALA A 64 -4.60 -11.81 21.03
C ALA A 64 -5.69 -11.54 19.98
N ARG A 65 -5.49 -10.53 19.12
CA ARG A 65 -6.42 -10.24 18.01
C ARG A 65 -6.55 -11.41 17.04
N GLN A 66 -5.44 -12.05 16.68
CA GLN A 66 -5.47 -13.23 15.81
C GLN A 66 -6.20 -14.40 16.47
N GLN A 67 -5.93 -14.68 17.75
CA GLN A 67 -6.44 -15.88 18.42
C GLN A 67 -7.91 -15.77 18.84
N TYR A 68 -8.34 -14.61 19.33
CA TYR A 68 -9.67 -14.42 19.91
C TYR A 68 -10.58 -13.53 19.06
N GLY A 69 -9.97 -12.72 18.19
CA GLY A 69 -10.67 -11.67 17.46
C GLY A 69 -10.93 -11.98 16.00
N GLN A 70 -10.17 -12.86 15.35
CA GLN A 70 -10.28 -13.09 13.89
C GLN A 70 -10.08 -14.55 13.48
N ASN A 71 -10.09 -15.48 14.44
CA ASN A 71 -9.97 -16.90 14.16
C ASN A 71 -11.32 -17.59 14.40
N GLU A 72 -11.95 -18.05 13.32
CA GLU A 72 -13.26 -18.69 13.36
C GLU A 72 -13.20 -20.10 13.98
N TYR A 73 -12.03 -20.77 13.92
CA TYR A 73 -11.83 -22.07 14.54
C TYR A 73 -11.92 -22.01 16.06
N THR A 74 -11.45 -20.93 16.68
CA THR A 74 -11.55 -20.73 18.14
C THR A 74 -12.90 -20.16 18.56
N ARG A 75 -13.58 -19.40 17.69
CA ARG A 75 -14.93 -18.86 17.96
C ARG A 75 -16.02 -19.93 18.06
N THR A 76 -15.95 -20.97 17.24
CA THR A 76 -16.98 -22.01 17.17
C THR A 76 -16.90 -23.05 18.30
N THR A 77 -15.83 -23.04 19.10
CA THR A 77 -15.65 -23.96 20.24
C THR A 77 -16.27 -23.43 21.54
N ALA A 78 -16.58 -22.13 21.63
CA ALA A 78 -17.31 -21.55 22.76
C ALA A 78 -18.79 -21.93 22.65
N LYS A 79 -19.13 -23.07 23.23
CA LYS A 79 -20.50 -23.57 23.36
C LYS A 79 -21.22 -22.94 24.54
#